data_AF-A0AAV8TPP0-F1
#
_entry.id   AF-A0AAV8TPP0-F1
#
_cell.length_a   1.000
_cell.length_b   1.000
_cell.length_c   1.000
_cell.angle_alpha   90.00
_cell.angle_beta   90.00
_cell.angle_gamma   90.00
#
_symmetry.space_group_name_H-M   'P 1'
#
loop_
_entity.id
_entity.type
_entity.pdbx_description
1 polymer ?
#
loop_
_entity_poly.entity_id
_entity_poly.type
_entity_poly.pdbx_seq_one_letter_code
_entity_poly.pdbx_strand_id
1 'polypeptide(L)'
;MPTFILRTLGPRTSHDSVDTAKQKLSEIECTISKKERSLLKMIDAEKQLVEIYENAKSGKGKDVVVEIVVAILHRSNEAELNKIDLSNQRLRFLPEAFGKIRGLKVLNLSTNQLQMIPDSIAGLENHEELNLASNPLETLPNAIGFLHNLKILDESSNKLETLPDTICHCRNLITLEMKLVFEFFMEVIELPLSFLLIPNLSNLEFGIKRYDFWKIWIYIYI
;
A
#
# COMPACT_ATOMS: atom_id res chain seq x y z
N MET A 1 -75.67 -52.26 28.15
CA MET A 1 -74.69 -51.15 28.26
C MET A 1 -73.68 -51.57 29.32
N PRO A 2 -72.36 -51.70 29.05
CA PRO A 2 -71.53 -50.67 28.42
C PRO A 2 -70.50 -51.17 27.36
N THR A 3 -70.07 -50.24 26.51
CA THR A 3 -68.99 -50.32 25.52
C THR A 3 -67.64 -50.04 26.17
N PHE A 4 -66.71 -51.01 26.13
CA PHE A 4 -65.29 -50.78 26.45
C PHE A 4 -64.49 -50.76 25.15
N ILE A 5 -64.27 -49.55 24.60
CA ILE A 5 -63.29 -49.35 23.53
C ILE A 5 -61.92 -49.20 24.19
N LEU A 6 -61.22 -50.31 24.41
CA LEU A 6 -59.78 -50.29 24.66
C LEU A 6 -59.08 -50.33 23.30
N ARG A 7 -58.86 -49.15 22.73
CA ARG A 7 -57.97 -48.95 21.59
C ARG A 7 -56.56 -49.23 22.11
N THR A 8 -55.98 -50.35 21.69
CA THR A 8 -54.63 -50.76 22.07
C THR A 8 -53.63 -49.70 21.62
N LEU A 9 -52.95 -49.08 22.58
CA LEU A 9 -51.69 -48.38 22.33
C LEU A 9 -50.73 -49.41 21.70
N GLY A 10 -49.98 -49.01 20.67
CA GLY A 10 -49.00 -49.87 20.01
C GLY A 10 -48.02 -50.55 20.99
N PRO A 11 -47.27 -51.58 20.57
CA PRO A 11 -46.42 -52.37 21.46
C PRO A 11 -45.50 -51.47 22.30
N ARG A 12 -45.49 -51.68 23.63
CA ARG A 12 -44.61 -50.93 24.55
C ARG A 12 -43.17 -51.17 24.12
N THR A 13 -42.44 -50.10 23.83
CA THR A 13 -41.01 -50.13 23.54
C THR A 13 -40.26 -50.73 24.74
N SER A 14 -39.28 -51.61 24.51
CA SER A 14 -38.50 -52.22 25.59
C SER A 14 -37.73 -51.16 26.38
N HIS A 15 -37.54 -51.38 27.69
CA HIS A 15 -36.81 -50.46 28.58
C HIS A 15 -35.43 -50.10 28.02
N ASP A 16 -34.72 -51.10 27.49
CA ASP A 16 -33.41 -50.94 26.84
C ASP A 16 -33.43 -50.00 25.63
N SER A 17 -34.52 -50.01 24.85
CA SER A 17 -34.67 -49.11 23.70
C SER A 17 -34.86 -47.66 24.14
N VAL A 18 -35.59 -47.46 25.23
CA VAL A 18 -35.81 -46.13 25.83
C VAL A 18 -34.54 -45.60 26.47
N ASP A 19 -33.77 -46.45 27.15
CA ASP A 19 -32.49 -46.06 27.75
C ASP A 19 -31.44 -45.74 26.70
N THR A 20 -31.37 -46.52 25.62
CA THR A 20 -30.49 -46.23 24.48
C THR A 20 -30.85 -44.90 23.81
N ALA A 21 -32.14 -44.59 23.67
CA ALA A 21 -32.58 -43.30 23.13
C ALA A 21 -32.22 -42.12 24.04
N LYS A 22 -32.39 -42.26 25.36
CA LYS A 22 -31.98 -41.25 26.34
C LYS A 22 -30.47 -41.02 26.34
N GLN A 23 -29.68 -42.08 26.20
CA GLN A 23 -28.22 -41.98 26.12
C GLN A 23 -27.78 -41.22 24.86
N LYS A 24 -28.37 -41.52 23.70
CA LYS A 24 -28.11 -40.78 22.45
C LYS A 24 -28.53 -39.31 22.55
N LEU A 25 -29.65 -39.01 23.20
CA LEU A 25 -30.09 -37.63 23.45
C LEU A 25 -29.06 -36.87 24.29
N SER A 26 -28.57 -37.47 25.38
CA SER A 26 -27.51 -36.89 26.23
C SER A 26 -26.19 -36.62 25.47
N GLU A 27 -25.79 -37.54 24.59
CA GLU A 27 -24.61 -37.36 23.74
C GLU A 27 -24.78 -36.21 22.73
N ILE A 28 -25.98 -36.08 22.14
CA ILE A 28 -26.31 -34.98 21.23
C ILE A 28 -26.28 -33.64 21.97
N GLU A 29 -26.90 -33.55 23.14
CA GLU A 29 -26.90 -32.35 23.98
C GLU A 29 -25.48 -31.92 24.37
N CYS A 30 -24.63 -32.88 24.76
CA CYS A 30 -23.21 -32.63 25.05
C CYS A 30 -22.46 -32.07 23.84
N THR A 31 -22.76 -32.59 22.65
CA THR A 31 -22.13 -32.15 21.39
C THR A 31 -22.58 -30.75 21.00
N ILE A 32 -23.87 -30.44 21.13
CA ILE A 32 -24.43 -29.10 20.89
C ILE A 32 -23.76 -28.08 21.82
N SER A 33 -23.69 -28.37 23.12
CA SER A 33 -23.06 -27.47 24.10
C SER A 33 -21.57 -27.23 23.84
N LYS A 34 -20.84 -28.22 23.30
CA LYS A 34 -19.45 -28.03 22.88
C LYS A 34 -19.35 -27.14 21.64
N LYS A 35 -20.23 -27.33 20.65
CA LYS A 35 -20.28 -26.50 19.43
C LYS A 35 -20.64 -25.06 19.73
N GLU A 36 -21.61 -24.81 20.60
CA GLU A 36 -22.00 -23.46 21.02
C GLU A 36 -20.83 -22.69 21.65
N ARG A 37 -20.06 -23.34 22.53
CA ARG A 37 -18.84 -22.75 23.11
C ARG A 37 -17.77 -22.45 22.07
N SER A 38 -17.62 -23.30 21.06
CA SER A 38 -16.68 -23.07 19.97
C SER A 38 -17.12 -21.92 19.06
N LEU A 39 -18.43 -21.80 18.81
CA LEU A 39 -19.02 -20.72 18.03
C LEU A 39 -18.88 -19.37 18.75
N LEU A 40 -19.09 -19.33 20.07
CA LEU A 40 -18.91 -18.12 20.87
C LEU A 40 -17.49 -17.56 20.77
N LYS A 41 -16.48 -18.44 20.81
CA LYS A 41 -15.07 -18.06 20.66
C LYS A 41 -14.76 -17.52 19.27
N MET A 42 -15.40 -18.06 18.23
CA MET A 42 -15.27 -17.56 16.87
C MET A 42 -15.89 -16.17 16.70
N ILE A 43 -17.06 -15.93 17.30
CA ILE A 43 -17.71 -14.61 17.29
C ILE A 43 -16.86 -13.55 18.00
N ASP A 44 -16.25 -13.89 19.14
CA ASP A 44 -15.35 -12.95 19.83
C ASP A 44 -14.07 -12.67 19.04
N ALA A 45 -13.50 -13.68 18.38
CA ALA A 45 -12.36 -13.48 17.49
C ALA A 45 -12.72 -12.58 16.29
N GLU A 46 -13.93 -12.74 15.73
CA GLU A 46 -14.42 -11.90 14.64
C GLU A 46 -14.64 -10.45 15.09
N LYS A 47 -15.19 -10.22 16.29
CA LYS A 47 -15.29 -8.88 16.88
C LYS A 47 -13.93 -8.23 17.07
N GLN A 48 -12.94 -8.98 17.56
CA GLN A 48 -11.57 -8.48 17.71
C GLN A 48 -10.95 -8.11 16.36
N LEU A 49 -11.20 -8.89 15.30
CA LEU A 49 -10.74 -8.56 13.95
C LEU A 49 -11.39 -7.28 13.40
N VAL A 50 -12.69 -7.09 13.63
CA VAL A 50 -13.41 -5.87 13.23
C VAL A 50 -12.86 -4.65 13.98
N GLU A 51 -12.59 -4.78 15.27
CA GLU A 51 -12.00 -3.70 16.08
C GLU A 51 -10.57 -3.34 15.62
N ILE A 52 -9.74 -4.33 15.29
CA ILE A 52 -8.42 -4.11 14.70
C ILE A 52 -8.52 -3.37 13.36
N TYR A 53 -9.49 -3.74 12.52
CA TYR A 53 -9.72 -3.10 11.22
C TYR A 53 -10.18 -1.64 11.36
N GLU A 54 -11.15 -1.37 12.23
CA GLU A 54 -11.65 -0.01 12.50
C GLU A 54 -10.57 0.87 13.14
N ASN A 55 -9.72 0.32 14.01
CA ASN A 55 -8.57 1.04 14.56
C ASN A 55 -7.49 1.35 13.51
N ALA A 56 -7.29 0.47 12.53
CA ALA A 56 -6.38 0.72 11.40
C ALA A 56 -6.90 1.81 10.44
N LYS A 57 -8.24 1.99 10.40
CA LYS A 57 -8.97 3.00 9.63
C LYS A 57 -9.03 4.36 10.35
N SER A 58 -9.25 4.38 11.67
CA SER A 58 -9.40 5.56 12.56
C SER A 58 -8.14 6.42 12.78
N GLY A 59 -7.03 6.16 12.07
CA GLY A 59 -5.92 7.10 12.05
C GLY A 59 -6.39 8.42 11.46
N LYS A 60 -6.82 9.40 12.27
CA LYS A 60 -7.47 10.66 11.88
C LYS A 60 -6.74 11.49 10.79
N GLY A 61 -5.48 11.20 10.51
CA GLY A 61 -4.76 11.76 9.36
C GLY A 61 -5.01 11.03 8.04
N LYS A 62 -5.34 9.74 8.05
CA LYS A 62 -5.67 8.93 6.88
C LYS A 62 -6.97 9.37 6.23
N ASP A 63 -8.03 9.63 7.01
CA ASP A 63 -9.32 10.04 6.45
C ASP A 63 -9.23 11.39 5.73
N VAL A 64 -8.58 12.40 6.33
CA VAL A 64 -8.37 13.70 5.69
C VAL A 64 -7.52 13.57 4.40
N VAL A 65 -6.50 12.72 4.44
CA VAL A 65 -5.63 12.45 3.27
C VAL A 65 -6.40 11.71 2.17
N VAL A 66 -7.18 10.70 2.52
CA VAL A 66 -8.01 9.96 1.56
C VAL A 66 -9.06 10.89 0.95
N GLU A 67 -9.68 11.76 1.73
CA GLU A 67 -10.63 12.77 1.23
C GLU A 67 -9.99 13.73 0.22
N ILE A 68 -8.80 14.27 0.51
CA ILE A 68 -8.08 15.16 -0.41
C ILE A 68 -7.78 14.43 -1.73
N VAL A 69 -7.29 13.19 -1.67
CA VAL A 69 -6.95 12.43 -2.88
C VAL A 69 -8.21 12.04 -3.65
N VAL A 70 -9.28 11.65 -2.97
CA VAL A 70 -10.58 11.35 -3.61
C VAL A 70 -11.14 12.61 -4.31
N ALA A 71 -11.04 13.78 -3.68
CA ALA A 71 -11.46 15.03 -4.31
C ALA A 71 -10.65 15.37 -5.57
N ILE A 72 -9.34 15.10 -5.57
CA ILE A 72 -8.47 15.28 -6.75
C ILE A 72 -8.84 14.28 -7.85
N LEU A 73 -9.10 13.01 -7.50
CA LEU A 73 -9.52 12.00 -8.47
C LEU A 73 -10.85 12.37 -9.12
N HIS A 74 -11.82 12.87 -8.35
CA HIS A 74 -13.08 13.35 -8.89
C HIS A 74 -12.87 14.52 -9.87
N ARG A 75 -12.03 15.49 -9.50
CA ARG A 75 -11.67 16.63 -10.37
C ARG A 75 -10.91 16.18 -11.63
N SER A 76 -10.07 15.14 -11.54
CA SER A 76 -9.34 14.62 -12.70
C SER A 76 -10.22 13.95 -13.73
N ASN A 77 -11.38 13.45 -13.30
CA ASN A 77 -12.38 12.86 -14.18
C ASN A 77 -13.21 13.94 -14.91
N GLU A 78 -13.29 15.14 -14.34
CA GLU A 78 -14.06 16.27 -14.87
C GLU A 78 -13.21 17.27 -15.67
N ALA A 79 -11.89 17.32 -15.45
CA ALA A 79 -10.97 18.23 -16.12
C ALA A 79 -9.57 17.61 -16.29
N GLU A 80 -8.87 17.99 -17.36
CA GLU A 80 -7.46 17.63 -17.56
C GLU A 80 -6.57 18.29 -16.49
N LEU A 81 -6.30 17.55 -15.42
CA LEU A 81 -5.36 17.96 -14.37
C LEU A 81 -3.94 17.73 -14.85
N ASN A 82 -3.34 18.79 -15.41
CA ASN A 82 -1.94 18.77 -15.86
C ASN A 82 -0.94 18.93 -14.70
N LYS A 83 -1.36 19.55 -13.59
CA LYS A 83 -0.50 19.81 -12.42
C LYS A 83 -1.27 19.57 -11.13
N ILE A 84 -0.69 18.80 -10.23
CA ILE A 84 -1.20 18.55 -8.88
C ILE A 84 -0.12 18.91 -7.87
N ASP A 85 -0.48 19.77 -6.92
CA ASP A 85 0.35 20.09 -5.76
C ASP A 85 -0.29 19.50 -4.50
N LEU A 86 0.42 18.54 -3.93
CA LEU A 86 0.10 17.83 -2.71
C LEU A 86 1.24 17.97 -1.69
N SER A 87 2.05 19.02 -1.81
CA SER A 87 3.11 19.29 -0.85
C SER A 87 2.55 19.63 0.53
N ASN A 88 3.28 19.21 1.57
CA ASN A 88 2.97 19.51 2.97
C ASN A 88 1.55 19.08 3.42
N GLN A 89 1.05 17.96 2.89
CA GLN A 89 -0.27 17.39 3.24
C GLN A 89 -0.18 16.30 4.30
N ARG A 90 1.03 16.01 4.83
CA ARG A 90 1.29 14.93 5.79
C ARG A 90 0.85 13.55 5.26
N LEU A 91 0.93 13.36 3.95
CA LEU A 91 0.57 12.09 3.29
C LEU A 91 1.49 10.98 3.80
N ARG A 92 0.94 9.87 4.26
CA ARG A 92 1.73 8.68 4.65
C ARG A 92 1.83 7.63 3.55
N PHE A 93 0.84 7.61 2.67
CA PHE A 93 0.74 6.72 1.53
C PHE A 93 0.07 7.47 0.38
N LEU A 94 0.42 7.08 -0.84
CA LEU A 94 -0.28 7.49 -2.05
C LEU A 94 -1.17 6.32 -2.49
N PRO A 95 -2.48 6.51 -2.70
CA PRO A 95 -3.37 5.41 -3.06
C PRO A 95 -3.18 4.98 -4.51
N GLU A 96 -3.41 3.69 -4.79
CA GLU A 96 -3.26 3.10 -6.13
C GLU A 96 -4.10 3.77 -7.23
N ALA A 97 -5.20 4.42 -6.83
CA ALA A 97 -6.07 5.13 -7.75
C ALA A 97 -5.39 6.35 -8.41
N PHE A 98 -4.30 6.87 -7.85
CA PHE A 98 -3.57 8.03 -8.39
C PHE A 98 -2.99 7.75 -9.78
N GLY A 99 -2.60 6.50 -10.05
CA GLY A 99 -2.14 6.05 -11.37
C GLY A 99 -3.17 6.15 -12.49
N LYS A 100 -4.44 6.45 -12.19
CA LYS A 100 -5.49 6.62 -13.21
C LYS A 100 -5.50 8.01 -13.84
N ILE A 101 -4.75 8.98 -13.29
CA ILE A 101 -4.72 10.37 -13.75
C ILE A 101 -3.78 10.51 -14.96
N ARG A 102 -4.21 10.03 -16.13
CA ARG A 102 -3.36 9.95 -17.33
C ARG A 102 -2.87 11.30 -17.85
N GLY A 103 -3.59 12.40 -17.59
CA GLY A 103 -3.22 13.75 -18.04
C GLY A 103 -2.16 14.45 -17.19
N LEU A 104 -1.72 13.85 -16.08
CA LEU A 104 -0.87 14.54 -15.12
C LEU A 104 0.56 14.70 -15.61
N LYS A 105 1.02 15.94 -15.77
CA LYS A 105 2.38 16.28 -16.15
C LYS A 105 3.28 16.59 -14.96
N VAL A 106 2.75 17.26 -13.94
CA VAL A 106 3.55 17.73 -12.79
C VAL A 106 2.90 17.30 -11.48
N LEU A 107 3.64 16.60 -10.62
CA LEU A 107 3.18 16.06 -9.35
C LEU A 107 4.18 16.47 -8.27
N ASN A 108 3.72 17.36 -7.39
CA ASN A 108 4.48 17.75 -6.22
C ASN A 108 3.94 17.02 -4.98
N LEU A 109 4.73 16.11 -4.43
CA LEU A 109 4.46 15.37 -3.20
C LEU A 109 5.52 15.68 -2.12
N SER A 110 6.23 16.79 -2.27
CA SER A 110 7.30 17.17 -1.34
C SER A 110 6.80 17.43 0.09
N THR A 111 7.69 17.28 1.06
CA THR A 111 7.40 17.59 2.47
C THR A 111 6.21 16.79 3.01
N ASN A 112 6.16 15.49 2.73
CA ASN A 112 5.14 14.59 3.24
C ASN A 112 5.78 13.53 4.16
N GLN A 113 5.03 12.49 4.50
CA GLN A 113 5.46 11.36 5.33
C GLN A 113 5.39 10.04 4.54
N LEU A 114 5.55 10.10 3.22
CA LEU A 114 5.43 8.95 2.33
C LEU A 114 6.54 7.95 2.63
N GLN A 115 6.16 6.71 2.97
CA GLN A 115 7.11 5.61 3.20
C GLN A 115 7.37 4.80 1.92
N MET A 116 6.42 4.83 0.98
CA MET A 116 6.51 4.14 -0.30
C MET A 116 5.67 4.85 -1.36
N ILE A 117 6.05 4.63 -2.60
CA ILE A 117 5.28 5.02 -3.79
C ILE A 117 4.67 3.75 -4.40
N PRO A 118 3.36 3.74 -4.71
CA PRO A 118 2.70 2.58 -5.29
C PRO A 118 3.16 2.31 -6.73
N ASP A 119 3.11 1.04 -7.15
CA ASP A 119 3.48 0.64 -8.52
C ASP A 119 2.57 1.27 -9.59
N SER A 120 1.33 1.62 -9.24
CA SER A 120 0.42 2.35 -10.13
C SER A 120 0.94 3.73 -10.56
N ILE A 121 2.01 4.26 -9.96
CA ILE A 121 2.66 5.48 -10.46
C ILE A 121 3.00 5.35 -11.96
N ALA A 122 3.32 4.13 -12.44
CA ALA A 122 3.54 3.82 -13.85
C ALA A 122 2.36 4.18 -14.78
N GLY A 123 1.13 4.31 -14.25
CA GLY A 123 -0.04 4.71 -15.01
C GLY A 123 -0.09 6.19 -15.37
N LEU A 124 0.81 7.02 -14.82
CA LEU A 124 0.96 8.43 -15.17
C LEU A 124 1.76 8.57 -16.48
N GLU A 125 1.20 8.10 -17.59
CA GLU A 125 1.89 7.97 -18.89
C GLU A 125 2.47 9.30 -19.42
N ASN A 126 1.86 10.44 -19.11
CA ASN A 126 2.28 11.77 -19.58
C ASN A 126 3.11 12.56 -18.55
N HIS A 127 3.60 11.90 -17.50
CA HIS A 127 4.28 12.59 -16.43
C HIS A 127 5.65 13.13 -16.82
N GLU A 128 5.92 14.40 -16.50
CA GLU A 128 7.14 15.12 -16.86
C GLU A 128 7.97 15.51 -15.62
N GLU A 129 7.33 15.87 -14.51
CA GLU A 129 8.02 16.34 -13.30
C GLU A 129 7.43 15.72 -12.03
N LEU A 130 8.24 14.93 -11.34
CA LEU A 130 7.89 14.27 -10.08
C LEU A 130 8.77 14.80 -8.95
N ASN A 131 8.17 15.47 -7.98
CA ASN A 131 8.86 15.91 -6.78
C ASN A 131 8.42 15.06 -5.56
N LEU A 132 9.36 14.27 -5.05
CA LEU A 132 9.23 13.41 -3.89
C LEU A 132 10.11 13.88 -2.71
N ALA A 133 10.64 15.09 -2.78
CA ALA A 133 11.59 15.61 -1.83
C ALA A 133 11.06 15.65 -0.39
N SER A 134 11.94 15.43 0.59
CA SER A 134 11.61 15.51 2.01
C SER A 134 10.46 14.57 2.40
N ASN A 135 10.55 13.32 1.95
CA ASN A 135 9.78 12.20 2.46
C ASN A 135 10.72 11.20 3.18
N PRO A 136 10.20 10.26 3.97
CA PRO A 136 11.00 9.17 4.52
C PRO A 136 11.02 7.94 3.60
N LEU A 137 11.15 8.10 2.28
CA LEU A 137 11.19 6.98 1.33
C LEU A 137 12.51 6.20 1.47
N GLU A 138 12.43 4.89 1.65
CA GLU A 138 13.58 3.98 1.74
C GLU A 138 13.90 3.32 0.38
N THR A 139 12.88 3.13 -0.46
CA THR A 139 13.02 2.57 -1.80
C THR A 139 12.07 3.26 -2.78
N LEU A 140 12.38 3.19 -4.07
CA LEU A 140 11.45 3.52 -5.15
C LEU A 140 10.96 2.25 -5.85
N PRO A 141 9.69 2.21 -6.28
CA PRO A 141 9.16 1.07 -7.01
C PRO A 141 9.88 0.93 -8.36
N ASN A 142 10.06 -0.32 -8.81
CA ASN A 142 10.53 -0.61 -10.16
C ASN A 142 9.62 -0.01 -11.24
N ALA A 143 8.37 0.28 -10.89
CA ALA A 143 7.41 0.89 -11.78
C ALA A 143 7.81 2.31 -12.22
N ILE A 144 8.72 2.99 -11.51
CA ILE A 144 9.22 4.33 -11.89
C ILE A 144 9.83 4.33 -13.30
N GLY A 145 10.44 3.22 -13.72
CA GLY A 145 11.03 3.07 -15.06
C GLY A 145 10.03 3.16 -16.21
N PHE A 146 8.73 3.00 -15.94
CA PHE A 146 7.67 3.15 -16.95
C PHE A 146 7.24 4.60 -17.18
N LEU A 147 7.75 5.55 -16.39
CA LEU A 147 7.53 6.98 -16.62
C LEU A 147 8.42 7.49 -17.76
N HIS A 148 8.12 7.06 -18.98
CA HIS A 148 8.95 7.32 -20.15
C HIS A 148 9.09 8.82 -20.49
N ASN A 149 8.13 9.65 -20.07
CA ASN A 149 8.13 11.10 -20.30
C ASN A 149 8.75 11.91 -19.15
N LEU A 150 9.19 11.25 -18.08
CA LEU A 150 9.75 11.92 -16.91
C LEU A 150 11.03 12.65 -17.29
N LYS A 151 11.08 13.95 -17.02
CA LYS A 151 12.22 14.84 -17.27
C LYS A 151 12.94 15.22 -16.00
N ILE A 152 12.19 15.42 -14.91
CA ILE A 152 12.72 15.84 -13.63
C ILE A 152 12.21 14.90 -12.55
N LEU A 153 13.14 14.32 -11.81
CA LEU A 153 12.87 13.54 -10.60
C LEU A 153 13.64 14.15 -9.43
N ASP A 154 12.91 14.62 -8.43
CA ASP A 154 13.52 15.14 -7.19
C ASP A 154 13.20 14.19 -6.04
N GLU A 155 14.23 13.47 -5.57
CA GLU A 155 14.20 12.54 -4.45
C GLU A 155 15.07 13.06 -3.28
N SER A 156 15.35 14.37 -3.28
CA SER A 156 16.22 14.97 -2.27
C SER A 156 15.58 14.84 -0.88
N SER A 157 16.42 14.57 0.12
CA SER A 157 15.96 14.44 1.51
C SER A 157 15.02 13.26 1.78
N ASN A 158 15.13 12.22 0.95
CA ASN A 158 14.68 10.87 1.25
C ASN A 158 15.75 10.03 1.99
N LYS A 159 15.42 8.79 2.31
CA LYS A 159 16.29 7.78 2.92
C LYS A 159 16.62 6.65 1.94
N LEU A 160 16.61 6.96 0.64
CA LEU A 160 16.94 5.98 -0.39
C LEU A 160 18.39 5.55 -0.20
N GLU A 161 18.64 4.24 -0.17
CA GLU A 161 19.99 3.69 -0.20
C GLU A 161 20.42 3.36 -1.63
N THR A 162 19.47 3.00 -2.49
CA THR A 162 19.69 2.61 -3.88
C THR A 162 18.58 3.15 -4.78
N LEU A 163 18.89 3.33 -6.07
CA LEU A 163 17.89 3.54 -7.10
C LEU A 163 17.50 2.20 -7.74
N PRO A 164 16.24 2.03 -8.19
CA PRO A 164 15.84 0.82 -8.89
C PRO A 164 16.53 0.73 -10.25
N ASP A 165 16.93 -0.47 -10.65
CA ASP A 165 17.60 -0.72 -11.93
C ASP A 165 16.79 -0.23 -13.14
N THR A 166 15.47 -0.20 -12.98
CA THR A 166 14.53 0.23 -14.00
C THR A 166 14.59 1.72 -14.30
N ILE A 167 15.27 2.55 -13.49
CA ILE A 167 15.42 3.99 -13.72
C ILE A 167 16.06 4.30 -15.09
N CYS A 168 16.85 3.37 -15.63
CA CYS A 168 17.41 3.45 -16.99
C CYS A 168 16.35 3.54 -18.11
N HIS A 169 15.12 3.10 -17.85
CA HIS A 169 14.01 3.15 -18.81
C HIS A 169 13.34 4.53 -18.87
N CYS A 170 13.65 5.44 -17.94
CA CYS A 170 13.24 6.85 -17.99
C CYS A 170 14.08 7.61 -19.03
N ARG A 171 13.88 7.29 -20.31
CA ARG A 171 14.72 7.78 -21.42
C ARG A 171 14.75 9.29 -21.57
N ASN A 172 13.71 9.97 -21.11
CA ASN A 172 13.61 11.43 -21.19
C ASN A 172 14.07 12.14 -19.91
N LEU A 173 14.65 11.41 -18.94
CA LEU A 173 15.11 12.00 -17.68
C LEU A 173 16.32 12.89 -17.95
N ILE A 174 16.19 14.16 -17.61
CA ILE A 174 17.19 15.22 -17.83
C ILE A 174 17.86 15.57 -16.50
N THR A 175 17.06 15.68 -15.44
CA THR A 175 17.50 16.12 -14.11
C THR A 175 17.07 15.10 -13.07
N LEU A 176 18.04 14.61 -12.30
CA LEU A 176 17.82 13.82 -11.11
C LEU A 176 18.45 14.55 -9.91
N GLU A 177 17.62 14.90 -8.93
CA GLU A 177 18.07 15.50 -7.68
C GLU A 177 18.04 14.47 -6.56
N MET A 178 19.19 14.29 -5.89
CA MET A 178 19.35 13.37 -4.77
C MET A 178 20.10 14.04 -3.63
N LYS A 179 19.89 13.56 -2.40
CA LYS A 179 20.59 14.10 -1.23
C LYS A 179 21.94 13.43 -1.02
N LEU A 180 22.92 14.25 -0.62
CA LEU A 180 24.06 13.82 0.19
C LEU A 180 23.71 14.00 1.67
N VAL A 181 23.61 12.92 2.43
CA VAL A 181 23.52 13.00 3.89
C VAL A 181 24.95 13.07 4.42
N PHE A 182 25.44 14.28 4.71
CA PHE A 182 26.63 14.45 5.54
C PHE A 182 26.21 14.34 7.02
N GLU A 183 26.03 13.12 7.53
CA GLU A 183 25.96 12.90 8.98
C GLU A 183 26.92 11.79 9.40
N PHE A 184 28.21 12.11 9.58
CA PHE A 184 29.26 11.34 10.29
C PHE A 184 29.44 9.83 10.01
N PHE A 185 28.61 9.22 9.17
CA PHE A 185 28.63 7.88 8.61
C PHE A 185 28.13 8.02 7.18
N MET A 186 28.91 7.48 6.24
CA MET A 186 28.68 7.56 4.81
C MET A 186 27.54 6.61 4.41
N GLU A 187 26.29 7.07 4.42
CA GLU A 187 25.23 6.47 3.58
C GLU A 187 25.24 7.22 2.25
N VAL A 188 26.06 6.75 1.33
CA VAL A 188 26.06 7.21 -0.07
C VAL A 188 25.02 6.40 -0.80
N ILE A 189 24.10 7.05 -1.52
CA ILE A 189 23.20 6.35 -2.45
C ILE A 189 24.04 5.60 -3.47
N GLU A 190 23.95 4.28 -3.48
CA GLU A 190 24.59 3.47 -4.51
C GLU A 190 23.77 3.60 -5.81
N LEU A 191 24.41 4.13 -6.85
CA LEU A 191 23.82 4.20 -8.18
C LEU A 191 24.01 2.85 -8.88
N PRO A 192 22.95 2.20 -9.37
CA PRO A 192 23.10 0.95 -10.10
C PRO A 192 23.86 1.17 -11.42
N LEU A 193 24.53 0.15 -11.95
CA LEU A 193 25.23 0.24 -13.25
C LEU A 193 24.30 0.67 -14.39
N SER A 194 23.03 0.29 -14.30
CA SER A 194 21.95 0.69 -15.22
C SER A 194 21.78 2.21 -15.30
N PHE A 195 22.16 2.96 -14.27
CA PHE A 195 22.14 4.42 -14.25
C PHE A 195 22.94 5.06 -15.40
N LEU A 196 24.05 4.42 -15.81
CA LEU A 196 24.89 4.88 -16.92
C LEU A 196 24.21 4.75 -18.29
N LEU A 197 23.07 4.06 -18.37
CA LEU A 197 22.32 3.82 -19.59
C LEU A 197 21.21 4.86 -19.84
N ILE A 198 21.04 5.85 -18.96
CA ILE A 198 20.04 6.91 -19.15
C ILE A 198 20.58 7.88 -20.23
N PRO A 199 19.96 7.93 -21.43
CA PRO A 199 20.59 8.54 -22.60
C PRO A 199 20.62 10.07 -22.57
N ASN A 200 19.67 10.70 -21.87
CA ASN A 200 19.47 12.16 -21.89
C ASN A 200 19.77 12.85 -20.56
N LEU A 201 20.34 12.13 -19.59
CA LEU A 201 20.63 12.68 -18.27
C LEU A 201 21.76 13.71 -18.39
N SER A 202 21.42 14.99 -18.22
CA SER A 202 22.38 16.09 -18.33
C SER A 202 22.79 16.64 -16.97
N ASN A 203 21.87 16.61 -16.00
CA ASN A 203 22.06 17.19 -14.68
C ASN A 203 21.86 16.11 -13.62
N LEU A 204 22.89 15.92 -12.81
CA LEU A 204 22.83 15.12 -11.60
C LEU A 204 23.20 16.01 -10.44
N GLU A 205 22.20 16.43 -9.68
CA GLU A 205 22.42 17.34 -8.56
C GLU A 205 22.46 16.54 -7.26
N PHE A 206 23.63 16.54 -6.64
CA PHE A 206 23.82 16.07 -5.28
C PHE A 206 23.70 17.29 -4.38
N GLY A 207 22.74 17.31 -3.47
CA GLY A 207 22.40 18.48 -2.64
C GLY A 207 23.57 19.41 -2.30
N ILE A 208 23.37 20.71 -2.58
CA ILE A 208 24.27 21.86 -2.34
C ILE A 208 25.50 21.97 -3.28
N LYS A 209 25.85 20.97 -4.10
CA LYS A 209 26.88 21.14 -5.14
C LYS A 209 26.51 20.48 -6.47
N ARG A 210 26.32 21.31 -7.50
CA ARG A 210 26.38 20.87 -8.90
C ARG A 210 27.77 20.32 -9.20
N TYR A 211 27.87 19.02 -9.39
CA TYR A 211 29.06 18.40 -9.95
C TYR A 211 28.81 18.17 -11.44
N ASP A 212 29.65 18.76 -12.28
CA ASP A 212 29.67 18.40 -13.70
C ASP A 212 29.96 16.90 -13.80
N PHE A 213 29.15 16.21 -14.60
CA PHE A 213 29.12 14.74 -14.73
C PHE A 213 30.52 14.11 -14.93
N TRP A 214 31.46 14.85 -15.50
CA TRP A 214 32.83 14.41 -15.78
C TRP A 214 33.73 14.31 -14.54
N LYS A 215 33.35 14.93 -13.41
CA LYS A 215 34.09 14.82 -12.14
C LYS A 215 33.72 13.58 -11.33
N ILE A 216 32.49 13.07 -11.49
CA ILE A 216 32.02 11.85 -10.79
C ILE A 216 32.67 10.59 -11.39
N TRP A 217 32.97 10.62 -12.69
CA TRP A 217 33.68 9.55 -13.40
C TRP A 217 35.04 9.15 -12.78
N ILE A 218 35.71 10.07 -12.08
CA ILE A 218 37.02 9.80 -11.45
C ILE A 218 36.89 8.99 -10.15
N TYR A 219 35.75 9.06 -9.45
CA TYR A 219 35.58 8.42 -8.13
C TYR A 219 35.00 6.99 -8.17
N ILE A 220 34.47 6.55 -9.32
CA ILE A 220 33.88 5.21 -9.47
C ILE A 220 34.95 4.15 -9.88
N TYR A 221 36.16 4.58 -10.25
CA TYR A 221 37.21 3.69 -10.80
C TYR A 221 38.60 3.79 -10.12
N ILE A 222 38.70 4.37 -8.92
CA ILE A 222 39.89 4.31 -8.05
C ILE A 222 39.46 3.75 -6.70
#